data_AF-A0A1G2MHE5-F1
#
_entry.id   AF-A0A1G2MHE5-F1
#
_cell.length_a   1.000
_cell.length_b   1.000
_cell.length_c   1.000
_cell.angle_alpha   90.00
_cell.angle_beta   90.00
_cell.angle_gamma   90.00
#
_symmetry.space_group_name_H-M   'P 1'
#
loop_
_entity.id
_entity.type
_entity.pdbx_description
1 polymer ?
#
loop_
_entity_poly.entity_id
_entity_poly.type
_entity_poly.pdbx_seq_one_letter_code
_entity_poly.pdbx_strand_id
1 'polypeptide(L)'
;MKPHEPYIKRILMKNFGLSAIRLIPLSGYYDQNFKVVSERGVFFLKVYGFDMLPSIRFQLDLMRACREARFPVAKVLPDRNGRLYFRMGKHYGSLQEFLPG
;
A
#
# COMPACT_ATOMS: atom_id res chain seq x y z
N MET A 1 15.14 -9.01 5.01
CA MET A 1 14.33 -10.20 4.65
C MET A 1 13.09 -9.70 3.93
N LYS A 2 12.92 -10.05 2.64
CA LYS A 2 11.75 -9.62 1.85
C LYS A 2 10.48 -10.26 2.45
N PRO A 3 9.34 -9.55 2.59
CA PRO A 3 8.13 -10.14 3.16
C PRO A 3 7.68 -11.30 2.26
N HIS A 4 7.48 -12.47 2.87
CA HIS A 4 7.02 -13.66 2.17
C HIS A 4 5.58 -13.49 1.67
N GLU A 5 5.27 -13.93 0.46
CA GLU A 5 3.99 -13.66 -0.21
C GLU A 5 2.74 -14.03 0.63
N PRO A 6 2.64 -15.22 1.26
CA PRO A 6 1.58 -15.56 2.22
C PRO A 6 1.36 -14.53 3.33
N TYR A 7 2.43 -13.92 3.85
CA TYR A 7 2.33 -12.89 4.87
C TYR A 7 1.64 -11.64 4.32
N ILE A 8 2.02 -11.22 3.11
CA ILE A 8 1.41 -10.07 2.42
C ILE A 8 -0.09 -10.33 2.20
N LYS A 9 -0.46 -11.50 1.65
CA LYS A 9 -1.86 -11.87 1.41
C LYS A 9 -2.70 -11.81 2.69
N ARG A 10 -2.18 -12.35 3.79
CA ARG A 10 -2.84 -12.32 5.11
C ARG A 10 -3.06 -10.89 5.60
N ILE A 11 -2.06 -10.02 5.45
CA ILE A 11 -2.14 -8.61 5.85
C ILE A 11 -3.16 -7.84 5.00
N LEU A 12 -3.21 -8.09 3.69
CA LEU A 12 -4.20 -7.49 2.79
C LEU A 12 -5.62 -7.92 3.15
N MET A 13 -5.83 -9.21 3.41
CA MET A 13 -7.14 -9.72 3.83
C MET A 13 -7.56 -9.13 5.19
N LYS A 14 -6.65 -9.13 6.17
CA LYS A 14 -6.91 -8.59 7.52
C LYS A 14 -7.28 -7.11 7.51
N ASN A 15 -6.51 -6.27 6.82
CA ASN A 15 -6.64 -4.82 6.90
C ASN A 15 -7.60 -4.23 5.88
N PHE A 16 -7.82 -4.89 4.74
CA PHE A 16 -8.61 -4.33 3.63
C PHE A 16 -9.74 -5.27 3.16
N GLY A 17 -9.83 -6.49 3.68
CA GLY A 17 -10.75 -7.50 3.14
C GLY A 17 -10.47 -7.81 1.67
N LEU A 18 -9.19 -7.79 1.28
CA LEU A 18 -8.75 -8.07 -0.07
C LEU A 18 -8.09 -9.44 -0.13
N SER A 19 -8.75 -10.37 -0.81
CA SER A 19 -8.16 -11.65 -1.21
C SER A 19 -7.33 -11.44 -2.47
N ALA A 20 -6.00 -11.46 -2.33
CA ALA A 20 -5.10 -11.26 -3.46
C ALA A 20 -4.92 -12.57 -4.25
N ILE A 21 -5.38 -12.56 -5.51
CA ILE A 21 -5.21 -13.66 -6.46
C ILE A 21 -3.74 -13.74 -6.87
N ARG A 22 -3.16 -12.61 -7.27
CA ARG A 22 -1.76 -12.52 -7.73
C ARG A 22 -1.04 -11.34 -7.10
N LEU A 23 0.21 -11.55 -6.68
CA LEU A 23 1.13 -10.51 -6.25
C LEU A 23 2.29 -10.46 -7.23
N ILE A 24 2.46 -9.34 -7.92
CA ILE A 24 3.50 -9.15 -8.93
C ILE A 24 4.48 -8.14 -8.38
N PRO A 25 5.74 -8.53 -8.08
CA PRO A 25 6.76 -7.58 -7.67
C PRO A 25 6.97 -6.53 -8.77
N LEU A 26 7.11 -5.28 -8.37
CA LEU A 26 7.46 -4.15 -9.23
C LEU A 26 8.83 -3.62 -8.81
N SER A 27 9.51 -2.93 -9.72
CA SER A 27 10.74 -2.23 -9.38
C SER A 27 10.47 -1.20 -8.28
N GLY A 28 11.29 -1.25 -7.24
CA GLY A 28 11.37 -0.26 -6.19
C GLY A 28 12.82 -0.18 -5.79
N TYR A 29 13.35 1.05 -5.70
CA TYR A 29 14.76 1.26 -5.38
C TYR A 29 15.01 0.89 -3.91
N TYR A 30 14.52 1.72 -2.99
CA TYR A 30 14.53 1.42 -1.55
C TYR A 30 13.29 0.64 -1.08
N ASP A 31 12.16 0.83 -1.75
CA ASP A 31 10.87 0.24 -1.34
C ASP A 31 10.62 -1.10 -2.02
N GLN A 32 9.78 -1.94 -1.43
CA GLN A 32 9.28 -3.14 -2.06
C GLN A 32 7.87 -2.90 -2.56
N ASN A 33 7.73 -2.83 -3.88
CA ASN A 33 6.48 -2.49 -4.56
C ASN A 33 5.84 -3.73 -5.15
N PHE A 34 4.51 -3.82 -5.11
CA PHE A 34 3.75 -4.92 -5.69
C PHE A 34 2.51 -4.40 -6.41
N LYS A 35 2.22 -4.97 -7.58
CA LYS A 35 0.88 -4.93 -8.17
C LYS A 35 0.07 -6.07 -7.57
N VAL A 36 -1.00 -5.72 -6.88
CA VAL A 36 -1.94 -6.65 -6.24
C VAL A 36 -3.12 -6.84 -7.18
N VAL A 37 -3.33 -8.05 -7.68
CA VAL A 37 -4.51 -8.42 -8.46
C VAL A 37 -5.48 -9.15 -7.54
N SER A 38 -6.72 -8.67 -7.46
CA SER A 38 -7.80 -9.26 -6.67
C SER A 38 -9.10 -9.26 -7.47
N GLU A 39 -10.11 -9.98 -6.98
CA GLU A 39 -11.47 -9.94 -7.56
C GLU A 39 -12.10 -8.54 -7.51
N ARG A 40 -11.66 -7.70 -6.56
CA ARG A 40 -12.16 -6.33 -6.38
C ARG A 40 -11.40 -5.29 -7.21
N GLY A 41 -10.48 -5.74 -8.06
CA GLY A 41 -9.66 -4.88 -8.92
C GLY A 41 -8.17 -4.99 -8.65
N VAL A 42 -7.43 -4.01 -9.19
CA VAL A 42 -5.98 -3.96 -9.18
C VAL A 42 -5.50 -2.82 -8.30
N PHE A 43 -4.54 -3.11 -7.43
CA PHE A 43 -4.01 -2.17 -6.46
C PHE A 43 -2.49 -2.09 -6.51
N PHE A 44 -1.95 -0.97 -6.04
CA PHE A 44 -0.53 -0.80 -5.79
C PHE A 44 -0.27 -0.93 -4.30
N LEU A 45 0.58 -1.90 -3.93
CA LEU A 45 1.07 -2.08 -2.57
C LEU A 45 2.50 -1.57 -2.51
N LYS A 46 2.72 -0.62 -1.60
CA LYS A 46 4.06 -0.14 -1.24
C LYS A 46 4.44 -0.65 0.14
N VAL A 47 5.60 -1.28 0.26
CA VAL A 47 6.23 -1.62 1.55
C VAL A 47 7.48 -0.77 1.70
N TYR A 48 7.49 0.11 2.70
CA TYR A 48 8.54 1.11 2.86
C TYR A 48 9.88 0.46 3.26
N GLY A 49 10.95 0.87 2.57
CA GLY A 49 12.32 0.42 2.84
C GLY A 49 12.90 0.94 4.17
N PHE A 50 12.27 1.96 4.75
CA PHE A 50 12.71 2.64 5.96
C PHE A 50 11.62 2.59 7.05
N ASP A 51 12.04 2.69 8.31
CA ASP A 51 11.16 2.67 9.49
C ASP A 51 11.06 4.07 10.12
N MET A 52 10.49 5.03 9.37
CA MET A 52 10.22 6.40 9.85
C MET A 52 8.74 6.72 9.73
N LEU A 53 7.96 6.25 10.70
CA LEU A 53 6.51 6.44 10.70
C LEU A 53 6.06 7.90 10.55
N PRO A 54 6.68 8.91 11.19
CA PRO A 54 6.30 10.31 10.99
C PRO A 54 6.37 10.75 9.53
N SER A 55 7.47 10.41 8.82
CA SER A 55 7.66 10.74 7.41
C SER A 55 6.66 10.01 6.50
N ILE A 56 6.37 8.74 6.81
CA ILE A 56 5.36 7.95 6.08
C ILE A 56 3.97 8.58 6.25
N ARG A 57 3.59 8.95 7.48
CA ARG A 57 2.31 9.60 7.75
C ARG A 57 2.20 10.92 6.99
N PHE A 58 3.24 11.75 7.08
CA PHE A 58 3.28 13.02 6.35
C PHE A 58 3.07 12.83 4.84
N GLN A 59 3.78 11.87 4.23
CA GLN A 59 3.61 11.59 2.80
C GLN A 59 2.16 11.18 2.46
N LEU A 60 1.55 10.31 3.25
CA LEU A 60 0.21 9.80 2.98
C LEU A 60 -0.87 10.85 3.24
N ASP A 61 -0.70 11.67 4.27
CA ASP A 61 -1.58 12.81 4.55
C ASP A 61 -1.50 13.86 3.44
N LEU A 62 -0.29 14.13 2.92
CA LEU A 62 -0.10 15.00 1.75
C LEU A 62 -0.81 14.44 0.51
N MET A 63 -0.67 13.14 0.22
CA MET A 63 -1.36 12.52 -0.91
C MET A 63 -2.89 12.62 -0.78
N ARG A 64 -3.43 12.43 0.44
CA ARG A 64 -4.86 12.63 0.70
C ARG A 64 -5.28 14.07 0.44
N ALA A 65 -4.54 15.05 0.96
CA ALA A 65 -4.83 16.48 0.76
C ALA A 65 -4.77 16.88 -0.73
N CYS A 66 -3.76 16.40 -1.46
CA CYS A 66 -3.68 16.58 -2.92
C CYS A 66 -4.93 16.03 -3.62
N ARG A 67 -5.40 14.84 -3.23
CA ARG A 67 -6.61 14.24 -3.81
C ARG A 67 -7.86 15.04 -3.51
N GLU A 68 -8.02 15.52 -2.27
CA GLU A 68 -9.12 16.40 -1.86
C GLU A 68 -9.12 17.72 -2.64
N ALA A 69 -7.94 18.25 -2.95
CA ALA A 69 -7.74 19.41 -3.81
C ALA A 69 -7.86 19.11 -5.32
N ARG A 70 -8.31 17.89 -5.70
CA ARG A 70 -8.44 17.42 -7.10
C ARG A 70 -7.14 17.37 -7.89
N PHE A 71 -5.99 17.37 -7.21
CA PHE A 71 -4.70 17.15 -7.85
C PHE A 71 -4.58 15.67 -8.29
N PRO A 72 -3.99 15.37 -9.47
CA PRO A 72 -3.97 14.02 -10.04
C PRO A 72 -2.91 13.14 -9.34
N VAL A 73 -3.28 12.57 -8.20
CA VAL A 73 -2.49 11.58 -7.47
C VAL A 73 -3.30 10.30 -7.26
N ALA A 74 -2.59 9.17 -7.14
CA ALA A 74 -3.21 7.91 -6.78
C ALA A 74 -3.89 8.01 -5.41
N LYS A 75 -5.14 7.56 -5.33
CA LYS A 75 -5.88 7.44 -4.08
C LYS A 75 -5.23 6.40 -3.17
N VAL A 76 -4.86 6.82 -1.97
CA VAL A 76 -4.48 5.90 -0.88
C VAL A 76 -5.75 5.32 -0.26
N LEU A 77 -5.78 4.00 -0.11
CA LEU A 77 -6.90 3.26 0.49
C LEU A 77 -6.70 3.17 2.00
N PRO A 78 -7.68 3.61 2.81
CA PRO A 78 -7.63 3.39 4.25
C PRO A 78 -7.85 1.92 4.59
N ASP A 79 -7.23 1.45 5.67
CA ASP A 79 -7.55 0.18 6.30
C ASP A 79 -8.95 0.22 6.96
N ARG A 80 -9.38 -0.91 7.52
CA ARG A 80 -10.66 -1.03 8.26
C ARG A 80 -10.79 -0.06 9.44
N ASN A 81 -9.71 0.53 9.92
CA ASN A 81 -9.69 1.50 11.02
C ASN A 81 -9.52 2.95 10.52
N GLY A 82 -9.59 3.19 9.21
CA GLY A 82 -9.40 4.52 8.62
C GLY A 82 -7.92 4.95 8.47
N ARG A 83 -6.94 4.09 8.76
CA ARG A 83 -5.52 4.43 8.67
C ARG A 83 -5.02 4.25 7.24
N LEU A 84 -4.23 5.19 6.76
CA LEU A 84 -3.64 5.15 5.41
C LEU A 84 -2.39 4.26 5.30
N TYR A 85 -1.94 3.70 6.42
CA TYR A 85 -0.79 2.81 6.52
C TYR A 85 -1.11 1.63 7.42
N PHE A 86 -0.31 0.57 7.30
CA PHE A 86 -0.40 -0.60 8.16
C PHE A 86 0.99 -1.15 8.48
N ARG A 87 1.09 -1.87 9.59
CA ARG A 87 2.35 -2.47 10.03
C ARG A 87 2.56 -3.85 9.40
N MET A 88 3.77 -4.10 8.92
CA MET A 88 4.24 -5.35 8.33
C MET A 88 5.54 -5.77 9.02
N GLY A 89 5.43 -6.40 10.20
CA GLY A 89 6.57 -6.73 11.04
C GLY A 89 7.27 -5.46 11.54
N LYS A 90 8.52 -5.25 11.11
CA LYS A 90 9.31 -4.04 11.38
C LYS A 90 9.18 -2.94 10.32
N HIS A 91 8.42 -3.20 9.26
CA HIS A 91 8.19 -2.25 8.18
C HIS A 91 6.76 -1.73 8.24
N TYR A 92 6.50 -0.67 7.48
CA TYR A 92 5.15 -0.20 7.20
C TYR A 92 4.83 -0.41 5.73
N GLY A 93 3.54 -0.41 5.41
CA GLY A 93 3.07 -0.38 4.03
C GLY A 93 1.86 0.53 3.87
N SER A 94 1.56 0.86 2.61
CA SER A 94 0.34 1.54 2.19
C SER A 94 -0.24 0.84 0.97
N LEU A 95 -1.56 0.93 0.83
CA LEU A 95 -2.29 0.39 -0.32
C LEU A 95 -2.90 1.55 -1.09
N GLN A 96 -2.78 1.53 -2.41
CA GLN A 96 -3.22 2.61 -3.29
C GLN A 96 -3.97 2.03 -4.48
N GLU A 97 -4.80 2.84 -5.12
CA GLU A 97 -5.33 2.48 -6.44
C GLU A 97 -4.17 2.28 -7.43
N PHE A 98 -4.31 1.33 -8.34
CA PHE A 98 -3.33 1.14 -9.41
C PHE A 98 -3.70 2.05 -10.57
N LEU A 99 -2.86 3.04 -10.87
CA LEU A 99 -3.00 3.87 -12.06
C LEU A 99 -2.33 3.16 -13.25
N PRO A 100 -3.08 2.73 -14.28
CA PRO A 100 -2.47 2.27 -15.52
C PRO A 100 -1.82 3.48 -16.21
N GLY A 101 -0.52 3.36 -16.50
CA GLY A 101 0.21 4.25 -17.40
C GLY A 101 0.21 3.73 -18.81
#